data_AF-A0A927PQD1-F1
#
_entry.id   AF-A0A927PQD1-F1
#
_cell.length_a   1.000
_cell.length_b   1.000
_cell.length_c   1.000
_cell.angle_alpha   90.00
_cell.angle_beta   90.00
_cell.angle_gamma   90.00
#
_symmetry.space_group_name_H-M   'P 1'
#
loop_
_entity.id
_entity.type
_entity.pdbx_description
1 polymer ?
#
loop_
_entity_poly.entity_id
_entity_poly.type
_entity_poly.pdbx_seq_one_letter_code
_entity_poly.pdbx_strand_id
1 'polypeptide(L)'
;MRISALLAAIALLTTPATAQRLCLSDDEAQTLALVALPEIIRETGRVCADRLPTASLIRREGGPVIAKYQAAADRAWPAARAAIVKLSDPAVDLLLQSDYARPVLTSLIAPQIVGRIELTDCTTIDRLVTDLEPLPARNTADAIVTVLRYFKESKARGGKVAVPELPLCPSPR
;
A
#
# COMPACT_ATOMS: atom_id res chain seq x y z
N MET A 1 55.23 -33.72 -36.96
CA MET A 1 53.84 -33.20 -37.01
C MET A 1 53.16 -33.56 -35.70
N ARG A 2 52.88 -32.56 -34.85
CA ARG A 2 52.21 -32.74 -33.56
C ARG A 2 50.97 -31.84 -33.59
N ILE A 3 49.79 -32.44 -33.59
CA ILE A 3 48.51 -31.71 -33.56
C ILE A 3 48.05 -31.73 -32.10
N SER A 4 48.24 -30.61 -31.41
CA SER A 4 47.69 -30.37 -30.08
C SER A 4 46.25 -29.87 -30.24
N ALA A 5 45.27 -30.73 -29.93
CA ALA A 5 43.87 -30.32 -29.84
C ALA A 5 43.61 -29.72 -28.46
N LEU A 6 43.46 -28.39 -28.39
CA LEU A 6 43.01 -27.67 -27.21
C LEU A 6 41.48 -27.55 -27.29
N LEU A 7 40.75 -28.44 -26.61
CA LEU A 7 39.30 -28.29 -26.40
C LEU A 7 39.07 -27.29 -25.26
N ALA A 8 38.74 -26.05 -25.62
CA ALA A 8 38.24 -25.05 -24.69
C ALA A 8 36.78 -25.35 -24.35
N ALA A 9 36.54 -25.77 -23.11
CA ALA A 9 35.19 -25.94 -22.56
C ALA A 9 34.57 -24.56 -22.31
N ILE A 10 33.62 -24.16 -23.16
CA ILE A 10 32.77 -22.98 -22.93
C ILE A 10 31.66 -23.43 -21.98
N ALA A 11 31.86 -23.23 -20.69
CA ALA A 11 30.79 -23.36 -19.71
C ALA A 11 29.85 -22.16 -19.88
N LEU A 12 28.71 -22.38 -20.55
CA LEU A 12 27.60 -21.44 -20.52
C LEU A 12 27.08 -21.33 -19.09
N LEU A 13 27.37 -20.21 -18.43
CA LEU A 13 26.69 -19.77 -17.21
C LEU A 13 25.24 -19.41 -17.58
N THR A 14 24.36 -20.41 -17.65
CA THR A 14 22.92 -20.15 -17.68
C THR A 14 22.49 -19.76 -16.27
N THR A 15 22.58 -18.47 -15.93
CA THR A 15 21.87 -17.95 -14.77
C THR A 15 20.38 -18.15 -15.03
N PRO A 16 19.65 -18.92 -14.21
CA PRO A 16 18.20 -19.00 -14.36
C PRO A 16 17.64 -17.59 -14.16
N ALA A 17 16.96 -17.06 -15.17
CA ALA A 17 16.11 -15.90 -15.01
C ALA A 17 15.02 -16.31 -14.02
N THR A 18 15.24 -16.05 -12.73
CA THR A 18 14.17 -16.13 -11.74
C THR A 18 13.11 -15.16 -12.23
N ALA A 19 11.92 -15.65 -12.58
CA ALA A 19 10.76 -14.80 -12.77
C ALA A 19 10.66 -13.92 -11.53
N GLN A 20 11.07 -12.64 -11.66
CA GLN A 20 11.09 -11.71 -10.55
C GLN A 20 9.63 -11.53 -10.17
N ARG A 21 9.21 -12.16 -9.06
CA ARG A 21 7.87 -11.96 -8.53
C ARG A 21 7.71 -10.46 -8.31
N LEU A 22 6.76 -9.85 -9.01
CA LEU A 22 6.44 -8.43 -8.84
C LEU A 22 6.05 -8.23 -7.38
N CYS A 23 6.87 -7.50 -6.64
CA CYS A 23 6.68 -7.26 -5.22
C CYS A 23 7.07 -5.83 -4.84
N LEU A 24 6.53 -5.36 -3.72
CA LEU A 24 6.76 -4.04 -3.16
C LEU A 24 7.77 -4.09 -2.00
N SER A 25 8.76 -3.22 -2.00
CA SER A 25 9.54 -2.93 -0.80
C SER A 25 8.66 -2.25 0.27
N ASP A 26 9.15 -2.14 1.50
CA ASP A 26 8.42 -1.43 2.56
C ASP A 26 8.21 0.04 2.21
N ASP A 27 9.23 0.70 1.65
CA ASP A 27 9.12 2.09 1.20
C ASP A 27 8.09 2.24 0.07
N GLU A 28 8.08 1.33 -0.91
CA GLU A 28 7.08 1.34 -1.98
C GLU A 28 5.67 1.16 -1.40
N ALA A 29 5.47 0.19 -0.50
CA ALA A 29 4.18 -0.03 0.16
C ALA A 29 3.75 1.15 1.04
N GLN A 30 4.69 1.81 1.73
CA GLN A 30 4.44 3.00 2.53
C GLN A 30 3.87 4.13 1.65
N THR A 31 4.43 4.35 0.46
CA THR A 31 3.94 5.38 -0.45
C THR A 31 2.52 5.10 -0.93
N LEU A 32 2.17 3.82 -1.20
CA LEU A 32 0.81 3.43 -1.53
C LEU A 32 -0.16 3.68 -0.37
N ALA A 33 0.24 3.32 0.85
CA ALA A 33 -0.56 3.55 2.05
C ALA A 33 -0.81 5.05 2.25
N LEU A 34 0.23 5.89 2.13
CA LEU A 34 0.10 7.34 2.21
C LEU A 34 -0.90 7.90 1.20
N VAL A 35 -0.88 7.40 -0.04
CA VAL A 35 -1.79 7.86 -1.10
C VAL A 35 -3.24 7.42 -0.86
N ALA A 36 -3.45 6.22 -0.31
CA ALA A 36 -4.79 5.68 -0.07
C ALA A 36 -5.46 6.25 1.19
N LEU A 37 -4.69 6.56 2.23
CA LEU A 37 -5.19 6.96 3.55
C LEU A 37 -6.19 8.13 3.56
N PRO A 38 -5.98 9.25 2.83
CA PRO A 38 -6.92 10.37 2.86
C PRO A 38 -8.34 9.94 2.47
N GLU A 39 -8.46 9.11 1.44
CA GLU A 39 -9.76 8.65 0.95
C GLU A 39 -10.37 7.60 1.87
N ILE A 40 -9.55 6.68 2.40
CA ILE A 40 -10.01 5.71 3.40
C ILE A 40 -10.58 6.43 4.63
N ILE A 41 -9.91 7.48 5.14
CA ILE A 41 -10.38 8.24 6.30
C ILE A 41 -11.68 8.98 5.98
N ARG A 42 -11.78 9.63 4.81
CA ARG A 42 -13.01 10.31 4.36
C ARG A 42 -14.18 9.35 4.28
N GLU A 43 -14.00 8.23 3.58
CA GLU A 43 -15.04 7.22 3.42
C GLU A 43 -15.44 6.57 4.75
N THR A 44 -14.49 6.34 5.65
CA THR A 44 -14.79 5.87 7.01
C THR A 44 -15.64 6.89 7.76
N GLY A 45 -15.32 8.18 7.67
CA GLY A 45 -16.11 9.27 8.26
C GLY A 45 -17.55 9.31 7.73
N ARG A 46 -17.75 9.04 6.44
CA ARG A 46 -19.07 8.95 5.79
C ARG A 46 -19.86 7.75 6.30
N VAL A 47 -19.25 6.56 6.29
CA VAL A 47 -19.89 5.32 6.78
C VAL A 47 -20.26 5.43 8.26
N CYS A 48 -19.41 6.06 9.07
CA CYS A 48 -19.62 6.20 10.50
C CYS A 48 -20.41 7.45 10.92
N ALA A 49 -20.97 8.21 9.97
CA ALA A 49 -21.60 9.51 10.24
C ALA A 49 -22.73 9.44 11.28
N ASP A 50 -23.56 8.40 11.23
CA ASP A 50 -24.70 8.20 12.12
C ASP A 50 -24.33 7.63 13.50
N ARG A 51 -23.07 7.21 13.68
CA ARG A 51 -22.56 6.61 14.91
C ARG A 51 -21.64 7.52 15.70
N LEU A 52 -21.10 8.56 15.07
CA LEU A 52 -20.08 9.40 15.65
C LEU A 52 -20.54 10.86 15.80
N PRO A 53 -20.12 11.58 16.85
CA PRO A 53 -20.36 13.01 16.98
C PRO A 53 -19.80 13.82 15.80
N THR A 54 -20.42 14.95 15.45
CA THR A 54 -19.94 15.83 14.36
C THR A 54 -18.52 16.36 14.59
N ALA A 55 -18.08 16.37 15.85
CA ALA A 55 -16.73 16.77 16.25
C ALA A 55 -15.65 15.69 16.05
N SER A 56 -16.04 14.42 15.83
CA SER A 56 -15.10 13.32 15.59
C SER A 56 -14.14 13.64 14.44
N LEU A 57 -12.87 13.31 14.62
CA LEU A 57 -11.80 13.73 13.72
C LEU A 57 -12.04 13.20 12.30
N ILE A 58 -12.49 11.95 12.18
CA ILE A 58 -12.76 11.32 10.88
C ILE A 58 -14.02 11.87 10.20
N ARG A 59 -14.94 12.51 10.93
CA ARG A 59 -16.13 13.16 10.37
C ARG A 59 -15.83 14.54 9.78
N ARG A 60 -14.68 15.13 10.09
CA ARG A 60 -14.28 16.46 9.62
C ARG A 60 -13.54 16.33 8.29
N GLU A 61 -14.26 16.24 7.18
CA GLU A 61 -13.68 16.05 5.83
C GLU A 61 -12.63 17.11 5.45
N GLY A 62 -12.77 18.35 5.93
CA GLY A 62 -11.79 19.44 5.76
C GLY A 62 -10.92 19.71 6.99
N GLY A 63 -10.88 18.77 7.95
CA GLY A 63 -10.17 18.92 9.20
C GLY A 63 -8.64 18.79 9.09
N PRO A 64 -7.90 19.11 10.17
CA PRO A 64 -6.44 19.06 10.18
C PRO A 64 -5.90 17.64 9.94
N VAL A 65 -6.61 16.60 10.39
CA VAL A 65 -6.22 15.20 10.16
C VAL A 65 -6.21 14.88 8.67
N ILE A 66 -7.30 15.19 7.96
CA ILE A 66 -7.37 14.97 6.51
C ILE A 66 -6.32 15.80 5.78
N ALA A 67 -6.14 17.08 6.14
CA ALA A 67 -5.13 17.94 5.53
C ALA A 67 -3.70 17.37 5.69
N LYS A 68 -3.37 16.82 6.87
CA LYS A 68 -2.09 16.16 7.14
C LYS A 68 -1.84 14.99 6.19
N TYR A 69 -2.82 14.09 6.04
CA TYR A 69 -2.68 12.95 5.14
C TYR A 69 -2.70 13.36 3.67
N GLN A 70 -3.50 14.37 3.29
CA GLN A 70 -3.54 14.89 1.92
C GLN A 70 -2.16 15.43 1.49
N ALA A 71 -1.53 16.26 2.30
CA ALA A 71 -0.21 16.80 2.00
C ALA A 71 0.88 15.70 1.92
N ALA A 72 0.76 14.65 2.75
CA ALA A 72 1.67 13.51 2.68
C ALA A 72 1.46 12.68 1.41
N ALA A 73 0.20 12.45 1.03
CA ALA A 73 -0.19 11.75 -0.19
C ALA A 73 0.25 12.50 -1.46
N ASP A 74 0.14 13.82 -1.48
CA ASP A 74 0.59 14.66 -2.60
C ASP A 74 2.10 14.50 -2.83
N ARG A 75 2.90 14.50 -1.76
CA ARG A 75 4.36 14.26 -1.83
C ARG A 75 4.70 12.83 -2.23
N ALA A 76 3.91 11.85 -1.76
CA ALA A 76 4.16 10.43 -2.01
C ALA A 76 3.73 9.98 -3.42
N TRP A 77 2.85 10.74 -4.09
CA TRP A 77 2.22 10.31 -5.33
C TRP A 77 3.19 9.88 -6.45
N PRO A 78 4.29 10.61 -6.75
CA PRO A 78 5.21 10.18 -7.81
C PRO A 78 5.85 8.80 -7.54
N ALA A 79 6.22 8.53 -6.29
CA ALA A 79 6.81 7.25 -5.88
C ALA A 79 5.75 6.13 -5.84
N ALA A 80 4.56 6.44 -5.33
CA ALA A 80 3.42 5.52 -5.34
C ALA A 80 3.06 5.12 -6.76
N ARG A 81 3.02 6.06 -7.71
CA ARG A 81 2.77 5.78 -9.13
C ARG A 81 3.79 4.79 -9.69
N ALA A 82 5.08 5.00 -9.44
CA ALA A 82 6.13 4.08 -9.87
C ALA A 82 5.95 2.67 -9.28
N ALA A 83 5.56 2.58 -8.02
CA ALA A 83 5.24 1.31 -7.37
C ALA A 83 4.01 0.61 -7.99
N ILE A 84 2.99 1.36 -8.40
CA ILE A 84 1.82 0.80 -9.10
C ILE A 84 2.22 0.29 -10.48
N VAL A 85 3.01 1.05 -11.26
CA VAL A 85 3.52 0.62 -12.57
C VAL A 85 4.29 -0.70 -12.45
N LYS A 86 5.13 -0.85 -11.40
CA LYS A 86 5.86 -2.09 -11.12
C LYS A 86 4.94 -3.31 -10.94
N LEU A 87 3.74 -3.12 -10.39
CA LEU A 87 2.77 -4.20 -10.18
C LEU A 87 1.78 -4.38 -11.34
N SER A 88 1.78 -3.48 -12.31
CA SER A 88 0.76 -3.40 -13.35
C SER A 88 1.26 -3.88 -14.70
N ASP A 89 0.33 -4.16 -15.61
CA ASP A 89 0.66 -4.36 -17.01
C ASP A 89 1.19 -3.04 -17.63
N PRO A 90 2.15 -3.09 -18.58
CA PRO A 90 2.64 -1.89 -19.27
C PRO A 90 1.54 -1.00 -19.86
N ALA A 91 0.38 -1.55 -20.26
CA ALA A 91 -0.75 -0.77 -20.77
C ALA A 91 -1.34 0.19 -19.72
N VAL A 92 -1.17 -0.11 -18.43
CA VAL A 92 -1.66 0.72 -17.32
C VAL A 92 -0.78 1.97 -17.12
N ASP A 93 0.50 1.93 -17.48
CA ASP A 93 1.43 3.04 -17.28
C ASP A 93 0.95 4.32 -18.00
N LEU A 94 0.45 4.19 -19.22
CA LEU A 94 -0.10 5.33 -19.98
C LEU A 94 -1.30 5.97 -19.29
N LEU A 95 -2.13 5.19 -18.61
CA LEU A 95 -3.26 5.70 -17.83
C LEU A 95 -2.79 6.43 -16.57
N LEU A 96 -1.68 5.97 -15.96
CA LEU A 96 -1.11 6.53 -14.74
C LEU A 96 -0.40 7.88 -14.94
N GLN A 97 -0.08 8.24 -16.19
CA GLN A 97 0.48 9.54 -16.53
C GLN A 97 -0.56 10.68 -16.45
N SER A 98 -1.85 10.35 -16.42
CA SER A 98 -2.93 11.31 -16.26
C SER A 98 -2.98 11.89 -14.84
N ASP A 99 -3.29 13.18 -14.72
CA ASP A 99 -3.55 13.83 -13.43
C ASP A 99 -4.76 13.23 -12.69
N TYR A 100 -5.64 12.53 -13.42
CA TYR A 100 -6.81 11.84 -12.86
C TYR A 100 -6.50 10.42 -12.34
N ALA A 101 -5.29 9.91 -12.58
CA ALA A 101 -4.95 8.54 -12.19
C ALA A 101 -5.11 8.31 -10.69
N ARG A 102 -4.58 9.22 -9.87
CA ARG A 102 -4.67 9.11 -8.41
C ARG A 102 -6.12 9.07 -7.90
N PRO A 103 -6.98 10.07 -8.16
CA PRO A 103 -8.35 10.07 -7.65
C PRO A 103 -9.13 8.84 -8.09
N VAL A 104 -8.98 8.40 -9.35
CA VAL A 104 -9.63 7.18 -9.87
C VAL A 104 -9.17 5.93 -9.11
N LEU A 105 -7.87 5.76 -8.89
CA LEU A 105 -7.36 4.61 -8.14
C LEU A 105 -7.85 4.61 -6.70
N THR A 106 -7.79 5.77 -6.04
CA THR A 106 -8.25 5.87 -4.65
C THR A 106 -9.74 5.62 -4.50
N SER A 107 -10.57 6.04 -5.48
CA SER A 107 -12.01 5.77 -5.46
C SER A 107 -12.35 4.29 -5.68
N LEU A 108 -11.47 3.52 -6.33
CA LEU A 108 -11.64 2.07 -6.50
C LEU A 108 -11.19 1.29 -5.26
N ILE A 109 -10.14 1.77 -4.57
CA ILE A 109 -9.52 1.06 -3.44
C ILE A 109 -10.25 1.34 -2.13
N ALA A 110 -10.61 2.60 -1.84
CA ALA A 110 -11.19 2.96 -0.55
C ALA A 110 -12.47 2.17 -0.20
N PRO A 111 -13.44 1.97 -1.13
CA PRO A 111 -14.64 1.18 -0.84
C PRO A 111 -14.35 -0.29 -0.52
N GLN A 112 -13.28 -0.87 -1.09
CA GLN A 112 -12.91 -2.27 -0.82
C GLN A 112 -12.39 -2.48 0.61
N ILE A 113 -11.83 -1.42 1.19
CA ILE A 113 -11.33 -1.41 2.57
C ILE A 113 -12.47 -1.04 3.52
N VAL A 114 -13.15 0.08 3.23
CA VAL A 114 -14.19 0.65 4.10
C VAL A 114 -15.47 -0.19 4.09
N GLY A 115 -15.78 -0.89 3.00
CA GLY A 115 -16.93 -1.79 2.92
C GLY A 115 -16.89 -2.98 3.87
N ARG A 116 -15.78 -3.17 4.60
CA ARG A 116 -15.63 -4.19 5.67
C ARG A 116 -15.86 -3.63 7.07
N ILE A 117 -16.11 -2.33 7.20
CA ILE A 117 -16.31 -1.67 8.49
C ILE A 117 -17.76 -1.88 8.93
N GLU A 118 -17.95 -2.50 10.07
CA GLU A 118 -19.26 -2.59 10.71
C GLU A 118 -19.56 -1.31 11.50
N LEU A 119 -20.82 -0.89 11.54
CA LEU A 119 -21.22 0.33 12.27
C LEU A 119 -20.86 0.27 13.77
N THR A 120 -20.77 -0.94 14.33
CA THR A 120 -20.34 -1.19 15.72
C THR A 120 -18.87 -0.85 15.96
N ASP A 121 -18.03 -0.87 14.93
CA ASP A 121 -16.59 -0.60 15.04
C ASP A 121 -16.26 0.89 14.97
N CYS A 122 -17.21 1.73 14.53
CA CYS A 122 -16.99 3.16 14.29
C CYS A 122 -16.38 3.91 15.48
N THR A 123 -16.85 3.64 16.70
CA THR A 123 -16.29 4.27 17.92
C THR A 123 -14.86 3.83 18.18
N THR A 124 -14.53 2.57 17.92
CA THR A 124 -13.17 2.03 18.06
C THR A 124 -12.25 2.66 17.02
N ILE A 125 -12.72 2.82 15.79
CA ILE A 125 -11.94 3.42 14.70
C ILE A 125 -11.69 4.90 14.96
N ASP A 126 -12.70 5.66 15.41
CA ASP A 126 -12.52 7.08 15.76
C ASP A 126 -11.51 7.27 16.90
N ARG A 127 -11.55 6.40 17.92
CA ARG A 127 -10.54 6.38 18.98
C ARG A 127 -9.15 6.08 18.41
N LEU A 128 -9.02 5.05 17.59
CA LEU A 128 -7.74 4.70 16.96
C LEU A 128 -7.17 5.87 16.15
N VAL A 129 -8.00 6.54 15.33
CA VAL A 129 -7.53 7.70 14.56
C VAL A 129 -7.13 8.86 15.48
N THR A 130 -7.84 9.06 16.59
CA THR A 130 -7.49 10.06 17.60
C THR A 130 -6.13 9.76 18.24
N ASP A 131 -5.88 8.50 18.60
CA ASP A 131 -4.60 8.09 19.20
C ASP A 131 -3.44 8.23 18.21
N LEU A 132 -3.70 8.02 16.91
CA LEU A 132 -2.72 8.18 15.84
C LEU A 132 -2.58 9.63 15.34
N GLU A 133 -3.44 10.55 15.78
CA GLU A 133 -3.46 11.94 15.30
C GLU A 133 -2.12 12.67 15.52
N PRO A 134 -1.42 12.51 16.67
CA PRO A 134 -0.16 13.20 16.89
C PRO A 134 0.99 12.67 16.02
N LEU A 135 0.87 11.45 15.49
CA LEU A 135 1.94 10.84 14.71
C LEU A 135 2.05 11.49 13.32
N PRO A 136 3.28 11.62 12.78
CA PRO A 136 3.46 11.98 11.38
C PRO A 136 2.78 10.94 10.49
N ALA A 137 2.15 11.40 9.40
CA ALA A 137 1.44 10.51 8.47
C ALA A 137 2.32 9.36 7.95
N ARG A 138 3.63 9.62 7.77
CA ARG A 138 4.62 8.61 7.35
C ARG A 138 4.76 7.48 8.38
N ASN A 139 4.88 7.82 9.67
CA ASN A 139 4.98 6.83 10.74
C ASN A 139 3.70 5.98 10.84
N THR A 140 2.52 6.57 10.61
CA THR A 140 1.27 5.81 10.55
C THR A 140 1.26 4.85 9.36
N ALA A 141 1.71 5.29 8.18
CA ALA A 141 1.84 4.43 7.02
C ALA A 141 2.84 3.27 7.24
N ASP A 142 3.97 3.53 7.90
CA ASP A 142 4.93 2.49 8.31
C ASP A 142 4.32 1.44 9.23
N ALA A 143 3.56 1.89 10.23
CA ALA A 143 2.87 0.98 11.13
C ALA A 143 1.88 0.08 10.37
N ILE A 144 1.13 0.64 9.42
CA ILE A 144 0.22 -0.12 8.56
C ILE A 144 0.99 -1.16 7.72
N VAL A 145 2.08 -0.77 7.06
CA VAL A 145 2.91 -1.69 6.26
C VAL A 145 3.49 -2.80 7.13
N THR A 146 3.95 -2.47 8.33
CA THR A 146 4.46 -3.45 9.30
C THR A 146 3.39 -4.47 9.69
N VAL A 147 2.17 -4.02 9.97
CA VAL A 147 1.03 -4.90 10.29
C VAL A 147 0.67 -5.79 9.10
N LEU A 148 0.66 -5.23 7.89
CA LEU A 148 0.41 -5.99 6.66
C LEU A 148 1.47 -7.08 6.43
N ARG A 149 2.74 -6.77 6.67
CA ARG A 149 3.84 -7.74 6.61
C ARG A 149 3.65 -8.85 7.62
N TYR A 150 3.39 -8.50 8.88
CA TYR A 150 3.11 -9.48 9.93
C TYR A 150 1.94 -10.41 9.57
N PHE A 151 0.87 -9.85 9.01
CA PHE A 151 -0.28 -10.61 8.55
C PHE A 151 0.03 -11.53 7.38
N LYS A 152 0.83 -11.08 6.40
CA LYS A 152 1.33 -11.92 5.32
C LYS A 152 2.12 -13.11 5.86
N GLU A 153 3.02 -12.87 6.81
CA GLU A 153 3.83 -13.92 7.44
C GLU A 153 2.98 -14.87 8.31
N SER A 154 1.96 -14.35 9.00
CA SER A 154 0.99 -15.15 9.75
C SER A 154 0.19 -16.08 8.82
N LYS A 155 -0.32 -15.56 7.70
CA LYS A 155 -1.05 -16.36 6.69
C LYS A 155 -0.16 -17.43 6.06
N ALA A 156 1.11 -17.12 5.77
CA ALA A 156 2.08 -18.10 5.28
C ALA A 156 2.34 -19.25 6.28
N ARG A 157 2.10 -19.01 7.58
CA ARG A 157 2.16 -20.02 8.66
C ARG A 157 0.80 -20.69 8.94
N GLY A 158 -0.22 -20.48 8.10
CA GLY A 158 -1.55 -21.08 8.26
C GLY A 158 -2.56 -20.26 9.07
N GLY A 159 -2.23 -19.01 9.42
CA GLY A 159 -3.17 -18.10 10.08
C GLY A 159 -4.34 -17.69 9.19
N LYS A 160 -5.53 -17.49 9.78
CA LYS A 160 -6.70 -16.93 9.09
C LYS A 160 -6.67 -15.40 9.19
N VAL A 161 -6.34 -14.72 8.09
CA VAL A 161 -6.32 -13.25 8.03
C VAL A 161 -7.21 -12.77 6.88
N ALA A 162 -8.07 -11.78 7.17
CA ALA A 162 -9.02 -11.20 6.22
C ALA A 162 -8.62 -9.77 5.79
N VAL A 163 -7.34 -9.54 5.51
CA VAL A 163 -6.79 -8.23 5.11
C VAL A 163 -6.35 -8.28 3.64
N PRO A 164 -6.50 -7.20 2.86
CA PRO A 164 -6.03 -7.15 1.48
C PRO A 164 -4.55 -7.54 1.37
N GLU A 165 -4.24 -8.45 0.44
CA GLU A 165 -2.86 -8.89 0.22
C GLU A 165 -2.12 -7.87 -0.65
N LEU A 166 -1.25 -7.10 -0.01
CA LEU A 166 -0.23 -6.36 -0.74
C LEU A 166 0.94 -7.31 -1.06
N PRO A 167 1.43 -7.35 -2.32
CA PRO A 167 2.51 -8.24 -2.72
C PRO A 167 3.85 -7.71 -2.18
N LEU A 168 4.09 -7.79 -0.87
CA LEU A 168 5.34 -7.32 -0.25
C LEU A 168 6.53 -8.23 -0.61
N CYS A 169 7.71 -7.66 -0.81
CA CYS A 169 8.93 -8.43 -1.00
C CYS A 169 9.31 -9.19 0.29
N PRO A 170 10.02 -10.33 0.17
CA PRO A 170 10.52 -11.06 1.34
C PRO A 170 11.32 -10.12 2.24
N SER A 171 11.18 -10.27 3.57
CA SER A 171 11.97 -9.50 4.53
C SER A 171 13.47 -9.74 4.26
N PRO A 172 14.31 -8.69 4.22
CA PRO A 172 15.75 -8.89 4.21
C PRO A 172 16.11 -9.71 5.46
N ARG A 173 16.76 -10.86 5.24
CA ARG A 173 17.22 -11.74 6.32
C ARG A 173 18.47 -11.18 6.98
#